data_AF-A0A8J7A2N4-F1
#
_entry.id   AF-A0A8J7A2N4-F1
#
_cell.length_a   1.000
_cell.length_b   1.000
_cell.length_c   1.000
_cell.angle_alpha   90.00
_cell.angle_beta   90.00
_cell.angle_gamma   90.00
#
_symmetry.space_group_name_H-M   'P 1'
#
loop_
_entity.id
_entity.type
_entity.pdbx_description
1 polymer ?
#
loop_
_entity_poly.entity_id
_entity_poly.type
_entity_poly.pdbx_seq_one_letter_code
_entity_poly.pdbx_strand_id
1 'polypeptide(L)'
;MESEIQNQEQLDYKALLTNAKLALKIEYQKSSALASQLQAVKTQLEEVQAENKTLKESGYEDVVKHFEARTQAAEALALKTEVRQKFLEANGCKDDESFDTLWDSIKSQIQIKDDEVRIVAQNGTPKFTLKGSMMTLRDFIQSLKENPISRKFFLN
;
A
#
# COMPACT_ATOMS: atom_id res chain seq x y z
N MET A 1 45.87 67.88 45.50
CA MET A 1 45.49 66.51 45.92
C MET A 1 44.13 66.11 45.36
N GLU A 2 43.05 66.90 45.51
CA GLU A 2 41.72 66.54 44.98
C GLU A 2 41.67 66.35 43.44
N SER A 3 42.47 67.10 42.67
CA SER A 3 42.48 67.02 41.21
C SER A 3 43.09 65.74 40.63
N GLU A 4 44.03 65.10 41.34
CA GLU A 4 44.66 63.85 40.88
C GLU A 4 43.75 62.63 41.15
N ILE A 5 43.04 62.65 42.27
CA ILE A 5 42.11 61.59 42.67
C ILE A 5 40.92 61.51 41.71
N GLN A 6 40.30 62.65 41.36
CA GLN A 6 39.19 62.69 40.40
C GLN A 6 39.60 62.23 38.99
N ASN A 7 40.84 62.50 38.59
CA ASN A 7 41.35 62.10 37.27
C ASN A 7 41.60 60.58 37.21
N GLN A 8 42.10 60.01 38.31
CA GLN A 8 42.32 58.57 38.45
C GLN A 8 41.01 57.78 38.47
N GLU A 9 40.00 58.25 39.21
CA GLU A 9 38.66 57.64 39.24
C GLU A 9 37.96 57.70 37.87
N GLN A 10 38.13 58.79 37.11
CA GLN A 10 37.62 58.88 35.74
C GLN A 10 38.33 57.94 34.76
N LEU A 11 39.64 57.74 34.93
CA LEU A 11 40.42 56.79 34.13
C LEU A 11 39.98 55.34 34.42
N ASP A 12 39.79 54.99 35.69
CA ASP A 12 39.29 53.68 36.10
C ASP A 12 37.87 53.42 35.58
N TYR A 13 36.98 54.41 35.66
CA TYR A 13 35.62 54.29 35.12
C TYR A 13 35.61 54.07 33.60
N LYS A 14 36.47 54.77 32.85
CA LYS A 14 36.59 54.57 31.39
C LYS A 14 37.13 53.18 31.04
N ALA A 15 38.09 52.65 31.81
CA ALA A 15 38.60 51.30 31.62
C ALA A 15 37.50 50.26 31.89
N LEU A 16 36.73 50.43 32.97
CA LEU A 16 35.61 49.55 33.34
C LEU A 16 34.51 49.55 32.27
N LEU A 17 34.14 50.73 31.76
CA LEU A 17 33.17 50.88 30.68
C LEU A 17 33.65 50.23 29.37
N THR A 18 34.94 50.34 29.06
CA THR A 18 35.53 49.74 27.86
C THR A 18 35.51 48.22 27.94
N ASN A 19 35.88 47.66 29.10
CA ASN A 19 35.84 46.21 29.35
C ASN A 19 34.40 45.67 29.30
N ALA A 20 33.43 46.40 29.88
CA ALA A 20 32.02 46.01 29.82
C ALA A 20 31.48 45.98 28.38
N LYS A 21 31.85 46.96 27.54
CA LYS A 21 31.48 46.96 26.11
C LYS A 21 32.11 45.79 25.34
N LEU A 22 33.35 45.44 25.65
CA LEU A 22 34.06 44.32 25.04
C LEU A 22 33.41 42.99 25.42
N ALA A 23 33.08 42.80 26.70
CA ALA A 23 32.36 41.62 27.18
C ALA A 23 30.97 41.49 26.54
N LEU A 24 30.22 42.59 26.45
CA LEU A 24 28.90 42.60 25.81
C LEU A 24 28.97 42.21 24.33
N LYS A 25 30.00 42.68 23.61
CA LYS A 25 30.23 42.32 22.20
C LYS A 25 30.49 40.82 22.03
N ILE A 26 31.29 40.22 22.93
CA ILE A 26 31.59 38.79 22.92
C ILE A 26 30.32 37.98 23.15
N GLU A 27 29.52 38.33 24.15
CA GLU A 27 28.27 37.63 24.44
C GLU A 27 27.24 37.77 23.30
N TYR A 28 27.16 38.93 22.66
CA TYR A 28 26.32 39.12 21.47
C TYR A 28 26.74 38.21 20.31
N GLN A 29 28.05 38.09 20.06
CA GLN A 29 28.58 37.21 19.01
C GLN A 29 28.29 35.73 19.32
N LYS A 30 28.44 35.29 20.57
CA LYS A 30 28.07 33.94 20.99
C LYS A 30 26.58 33.67 20.82
N SER A 31 25.73 34.61 21.21
CA SER A 31 24.27 34.49 21.06
C SER A 31 23.86 34.42 19.58
N SER A 32 24.49 35.21 18.72
CA SER A 32 24.23 35.15 17.28
C SER A 32 24.66 33.82 16.68
N ALA A 33 25.82 33.28 17.08
CA ALA A 33 26.28 31.97 16.63
C ALA A 33 25.34 30.85 17.09
N LEU A 34 24.86 30.92 18.34
CA LEU A 34 23.91 29.95 18.88
C LEU A 34 22.56 29.99 18.14
N ALA A 35 22.06 31.18 17.80
CA ALA A 35 20.84 31.33 17.02
C ALA A 35 20.97 30.70 15.62
N SER A 36 22.11 30.90 14.96
CA SER A 36 22.40 30.27 13.66
C SER A 36 22.48 28.75 13.75
N GLN A 37 23.11 28.22 14.81
CA GLN A 37 23.16 26.77 15.05
C GLN A 37 21.77 26.19 15.32
N LEU A 38 20.94 26.89 16.10
CA LEU A 38 19.57 26.47 16.37
C LEU A 38 18.73 26.42 15.08
N GLN A 39 18.90 27.41 14.19
CA GLN A 39 18.22 27.42 12.90
C GLN A 39 18.65 26.24 12.03
N ALA A 40 19.94 25.90 12.00
CA ALA A 40 20.43 24.75 11.26
C ALA A 40 19.86 23.42 11.79
N VAL A 41 19.82 23.25 13.12
CA VAL A 41 19.21 22.06 13.76
C VAL A 41 17.72 21.97 13.43
N LYS A 42 17.01 23.09 13.42
CA LYS A 42 15.58 23.12 13.08
C LYS A 42 15.35 22.64 11.64
N THR A 43 16.14 23.11 10.69
CA THR A 43 16.06 22.67 9.28
C THR A 43 16.34 21.17 9.14
N GLN A 44 17.37 20.65 9.80
CA GLN A 44 17.66 19.21 9.79
C GLN A 44 16.51 18.37 10.39
N LEU A 45 15.86 18.88 11.44
CA LEU A 45 14.71 18.19 12.03
C LEU A 45 13.51 18.14 11.06
N GLU A 46 13.25 19.23 10.35
CA GLU A 46 12.19 19.30 9.33
C GLU A 46 12.46 18.30 8.18
N GLU A 47 13.70 18.20 7.72
CA GLU A 47 14.12 17.22 6.70
C GLU A 47 13.91 15.77 7.17
N VAL A 48 14.36 15.43 8.38
CA VAL A 48 14.20 14.08 8.96
C VAL A 48 12.72 13.74 9.19
N GLN A 49 11.89 14.73 9.53
CA GLN A 49 10.44 14.52 9.67
C GLN A 49 9.77 14.25 8.32
N ALA A 50 10.17 14.97 7.26
CA ALA A 50 9.68 14.74 5.91
C ALA A 50 10.09 13.35 5.37
N GLU A 51 11.33 12.94 5.62
CA GLU A 51 11.83 11.62 5.23
C GLU A 51 11.12 10.50 6.00
N ASN A 52 10.93 10.65 7.31
CA ASN A 52 10.16 9.68 8.13
C ASN A 52 8.72 9.53 7.65
N LYS A 53 8.07 10.63 7.26
CA LYS A 53 6.70 10.58 6.72
C LYS A 53 6.68 9.79 5.42
N THR A 54 7.60 10.09 4.51
CA THR A 54 7.73 9.40 3.21
C THR A 54 7.96 7.90 3.39
N LEU A 55 8.88 7.51 4.28
CA LEU A 55 9.18 6.09 4.56
C LEU A 55 8.00 5.34 5.17
N LYS A 56 7.20 6.01 6.03
CA LYS A 56 5.97 5.42 6.59
C LYS A 56 4.87 5.26 5.53
N GLU A 57 4.75 6.17 4.58
CA GLU A 57 3.75 6.06 3.53
C GLU A 57 4.15 4.98 2.50
N SER A 58 5.41 4.95 2.07
CA SER A 58 5.89 4.01 1.05
C SER A 58 5.98 2.56 1.54
N GLY A 59 6.51 2.34 2.75
CA GLY A 59 6.72 0.99 3.28
C GLY A 59 5.43 0.24 3.59
N TYR A 60 4.39 0.95 4.04
CA TYR A 60 3.09 0.34 4.35
C TYR A 60 2.26 0.07 3.09
N GLU A 61 2.31 0.94 2.08
CA GLU A 61 1.57 0.73 0.84
C GLU A 61 2.06 -0.49 0.07
N ASP A 62 3.37 -0.70 -0.03
CA ASP A 62 3.94 -1.87 -0.72
C ASP A 62 3.63 -3.18 0.01
N VAL A 63 3.67 -3.16 1.34
CA VAL A 63 3.34 -4.33 2.17
C VAL A 63 1.85 -4.67 2.02
N VAL A 64 0.96 -3.68 2.11
CA VAL A 64 -0.49 -3.87 1.95
C VAL A 64 -0.79 -4.43 0.55
N LYS A 65 -0.24 -3.86 -0.51
CA LYS A 65 -0.42 -4.37 -1.89
C LYS A 65 0.05 -5.82 -2.04
N HIS A 66 1.19 -6.17 -1.43
CA HIS A 66 1.69 -7.54 -1.48
C HIS A 66 0.78 -8.53 -0.72
N PHE A 67 0.23 -8.13 0.43
CA PHE A 67 -0.73 -8.95 1.16
C PHE A 67 -2.08 -9.06 0.43
N GLU A 68 -2.58 -7.98 -0.15
CA GLU A 68 -3.79 -7.99 -0.98
C GLU A 68 -3.62 -8.91 -2.19
N ALA A 69 -2.48 -8.81 -2.91
CA ALA A 69 -2.18 -9.68 -4.03
C ALA A 69 -2.10 -11.16 -3.63
N ARG A 70 -1.47 -11.47 -2.49
CA ARG A 70 -1.41 -12.84 -1.95
C ARG A 70 -2.78 -13.35 -1.53
N THR A 71 -3.62 -12.50 -0.95
CA THR A 71 -4.97 -12.85 -0.52
C THR A 71 -5.85 -13.13 -1.73
N GLN A 72 -5.84 -12.24 -2.74
CA GLN A 72 -6.55 -12.45 -4.00
C GLN A 72 -6.07 -13.70 -4.74
N ALA A 73 -4.75 -13.98 -4.74
CA ALA A 73 -4.21 -15.20 -5.33
C ALA A 73 -4.66 -16.46 -4.59
N ALA A 74 -4.73 -16.42 -3.26
CA ALA A 74 -5.22 -17.52 -2.43
C ALA A 74 -6.72 -17.76 -2.64
N GLU A 75 -7.53 -16.69 -2.70
CA GLU A 75 -8.96 -16.75 -3.00
C GLU A 75 -9.22 -17.30 -4.41
N ALA A 76 -8.47 -16.84 -5.41
CA ALA A 76 -8.57 -17.34 -6.78
C ALA A 76 -8.19 -18.83 -6.88
N LEU A 77 -7.20 -19.27 -6.11
CA LEU A 77 -6.80 -20.68 -6.05
C LEU A 77 -7.84 -21.54 -5.34
N ALA A 78 -8.44 -21.04 -4.25
CA ALA A 78 -9.52 -21.72 -3.54
C ALA A 78 -10.73 -21.90 -4.46
N LEU A 79 -11.16 -20.83 -5.14
CA LEU A 79 -12.23 -20.85 -6.14
C LEU A 79 -11.93 -21.85 -7.26
N LYS A 80 -10.71 -21.81 -7.84
CA LYS A 80 -10.31 -22.74 -8.91
C LYS A 80 -10.40 -24.20 -8.43
N THR A 81 -9.93 -24.48 -7.22
CA THR A 81 -9.95 -25.83 -6.62
C THR A 81 -11.38 -26.33 -6.40
N GLU A 82 -12.25 -25.48 -5.85
CA GLU A 82 -13.64 -25.84 -5.58
C GLU A 82 -14.44 -26.08 -6.88
N VAL A 83 -14.29 -25.18 -7.86
CA VAL A 83 -14.92 -25.36 -9.17
C VAL A 83 -14.38 -26.62 -9.85
N ARG A 84 -13.08 -26.90 -9.76
CA ARG A 84 -12.50 -28.12 -10.30
C ARG A 84 -13.13 -29.38 -9.71
N GLN A 85 -13.26 -29.44 -8.39
CA GLN A 85 -13.91 -30.56 -7.71
C GLN A 85 -15.35 -30.76 -8.22
N LYS A 86 -16.09 -29.66 -8.36
CA LYS A 86 -17.47 -29.69 -8.86
C LYS A 86 -17.56 -30.05 -10.34
N PHE A 87 -16.56 -29.70 -11.15
CA PHE A 87 -16.45 -30.15 -12.54
C PHE A 87 -16.22 -31.66 -12.63
N LEU A 88 -15.37 -32.23 -11.76
CA LEU A 88 -15.17 -33.69 -11.70
C LEU A 88 -16.46 -34.42 -11.30
N GLU A 89 -17.18 -33.92 -10.29
CA GLU A 89 -18.48 -34.47 -9.84
C GLU A 89 -19.54 -34.48 -10.95
N ALA A 90 -19.45 -33.54 -11.91
CA ALA A 90 -20.38 -33.41 -13.02
C ALA A 90 -19.89 -34.08 -14.32
N ASN A 91 -18.89 -34.98 -14.25
CA ASN A 91 -18.26 -35.62 -15.41
C ASN A 91 -17.75 -34.57 -16.43
N GLY A 92 -17.05 -33.55 -15.94
CA GLY A 92 -16.51 -32.44 -16.70
C GLY A 92 -15.27 -32.80 -17.52
N CYS A 93 -14.19 -32.05 -17.34
CA CYS A 93 -12.97 -32.20 -18.12
C CYS A 93 -12.30 -33.57 -17.94
N LYS A 94 -11.61 -34.02 -18.99
CA LYS A 94 -10.93 -35.33 -19.03
C LYS A 94 -9.70 -35.43 -18.12
N ASP A 95 -8.99 -34.32 -17.94
CA ASP A 95 -7.73 -34.22 -17.23
C ASP A 95 -7.52 -32.78 -16.73
N ASP A 96 -6.55 -32.62 -15.84
CA ASP A 96 -6.22 -31.36 -15.17
C ASP A 96 -5.78 -30.28 -16.15
N GLU A 97 -5.03 -30.65 -17.17
CA GLU A 97 -4.51 -29.73 -18.19
C GLU A 97 -5.64 -29.15 -19.04
N SER A 98 -6.65 -29.97 -19.36
CA SER A 98 -7.84 -29.56 -20.09
C SER A 98 -8.71 -28.63 -19.25
N PHE A 99 -8.86 -28.91 -17.95
CA PHE A 99 -9.54 -28.01 -17.03
C PHE A 99 -8.81 -26.68 -16.92
N ASP A 100 -7.50 -26.69 -16.72
CA ASP A 100 -6.69 -25.48 -16.58
C ASP A 100 -6.73 -24.59 -17.83
N THR A 101 -6.69 -25.20 -19.01
CA THR A 101 -6.84 -24.47 -20.29
C THR A 101 -8.24 -23.89 -20.45
N LEU A 102 -9.28 -24.61 -20.01
CA LEU A 102 -10.65 -24.14 -20.09
C LEU A 102 -10.92 -23.05 -19.05
N TRP A 103 -10.35 -23.16 -17.85
CA TRP A 103 -10.57 -22.29 -16.70
C TRP A 103 -10.40 -20.82 -17.06
N ASP A 104 -9.35 -20.46 -17.79
CA ASP A 104 -9.09 -19.07 -18.17
C ASP A 104 -10.20 -18.44 -19.01
N SER A 105 -10.92 -19.24 -19.78
CA SER A 105 -12.04 -18.79 -20.62
C SER A 105 -13.38 -18.71 -19.89
N ILE A 106 -13.54 -19.43 -18.78
CA ILE A 106 -14.82 -19.55 -18.06
C ILE A 106 -14.82 -18.94 -16.66
N LYS A 107 -13.66 -18.66 -16.05
CA LYS A 107 -13.54 -18.19 -14.66
C LYS A 107 -14.37 -16.94 -14.35
N SER A 108 -14.53 -16.03 -15.31
CA SER A 108 -15.35 -14.81 -15.14
C SER A 108 -16.86 -15.07 -15.12
N GLN A 109 -17.30 -16.27 -15.52
CA GLN A 109 -18.69 -16.68 -15.56
C GLN A 109 -19.10 -17.51 -14.33
N ILE A 110 -18.17 -17.74 -13.39
CA ILE A 110 -18.38 -18.57 -12.21
C ILE A 110 -18.07 -17.73 -10.98
N GLN A 111 -18.99 -17.70 -10.02
CA GLN A 111 -18.81 -17.03 -8.74
C GLN A 111 -19.24 -17.97 -7.61
N ILE A 112 -18.60 -17.87 -6.46
CA ILE A 112 -19.12 -18.48 -5.23
C ILE A 112 -19.79 -17.38 -4.43
N LYS A 113 -21.05 -17.60 -4.04
CA LYS A 113 -21.80 -16.69 -3.19
C LYS A 113 -22.65 -17.48 -2.21
N ASP A 114 -22.51 -17.17 -0.92
CA ASP A 114 -23.17 -17.88 0.18
C ASP A 114 -22.84 -19.39 0.16
N ASP A 115 -21.56 -19.74 -0.06
CA ASP A 115 -21.05 -21.12 -0.21
C ASP A 115 -21.65 -21.94 -1.37
N GLU A 116 -22.33 -21.27 -2.32
CA GLU A 116 -22.87 -21.90 -3.52
C GLU A 116 -22.22 -21.38 -4.81
N VAL A 117 -21.88 -22.31 -5.72
CA VAL A 117 -21.41 -21.98 -7.07
C VAL A 117 -22.56 -21.44 -7.91
N ARG A 118 -22.46 -20.18 -8.35
CA ARG A 118 -23.39 -19.49 -9.23
C ARG A 118 -22.78 -19.23 -10.59
N ILE A 119 -23.58 -19.44 -11.63
CA ILE A 119 -23.18 -19.16 -13.01
C ILE A 119 -23.72 -17.79 -13.41
N VAL A 120 -22.83 -16.91 -13.87
CA VAL A 120 -23.12 -15.51 -14.19
C VAL A 120 -22.76 -15.15 -15.62
N ALA A 121 -23.40 -14.12 -16.15
CA ALA A 121 -23.00 -13.46 -17.39
C ALA A 121 -21.81 -12.53 -17.15
N GLN A 122 -21.23 -11.99 -18.23
CA GLN A 122 -20.08 -11.08 -18.15
C GLN A 122 -20.33 -9.82 -17.31
N ASN A 123 -21.60 -9.42 -17.16
CA ASN A 123 -22.02 -8.30 -16.33
C ASN A 123 -22.35 -8.70 -14.87
N GLY A 124 -22.07 -9.94 -14.46
CA GLY A 124 -22.33 -10.45 -13.11
C GLY A 124 -23.79 -10.85 -12.82
N THR A 125 -24.69 -10.77 -13.80
CA THR A 125 -26.08 -11.22 -13.61
C THR A 125 -26.18 -12.74 -13.62
N PRO A 126 -27.02 -13.36 -12.75
CA PRO A 126 -27.24 -14.81 -12.78
C PRO A 126 -27.73 -15.27 -14.15
N LYS A 127 -27.14 -16.35 -14.68
CA LYS A 127 -27.64 -17.00 -15.89
C LYS A 127 -28.83 -17.89 -15.58
N PHE A 128 -29.74 -17.98 -16.54
CA PHE A 128 -30.92 -18.85 -16.50
C PHE A 128 -30.89 -19.81 -17.69
N THR A 129 -31.49 -20.99 -17.51
CA THR A 129 -31.74 -21.94 -18.59
C THR A 129 -32.83 -21.41 -19.52
N LEU A 130 -32.98 -22.01 -20.70
CA LEU A 130 -34.07 -21.68 -21.64
C LEU A 130 -35.47 -21.88 -21.04
N LYS A 131 -35.59 -22.68 -19.97
CA LYS A 131 -36.84 -22.93 -19.24
C LYS A 131 -37.11 -21.90 -18.14
N GLY A 132 -36.24 -20.90 -17.98
CA GLY A 132 -36.37 -19.84 -16.97
C GLY A 132 -35.90 -20.21 -15.57
N SER A 133 -35.34 -21.41 -15.35
CA SER A 133 -34.72 -21.78 -14.07
C SER A 133 -33.29 -21.24 -13.98
N MET A 134 -32.78 -20.99 -12.77
CA MET A 134 -31.38 -20.58 -12.60
C MET A 134 -30.45 -21.67 -13.19
N MET A 135 -29.43 -21.25 -13.93
CA MET A 135 -28.48 -22.15 -14.57
C MET A 135 -27.60 -22.79 -13.50
N THR A 136 -27.68 -24.11 -13.39
CA THR A 136 -26.82 -24.86 -12.47
C THR A 136 -25.44 -25.07 -13.10
N LEU A 137 -24.45 -25.46 -12.28
CA LEU A 137 -23.15 -25.85 -12.79
C LEU A 137 -23.23 -27.02 -13.78
N ARG A 138 -24.14 -27.98 -13.56
CA ARG A 138 -24.35 -29.11 -14.47
C ARG A 138 -24.87 -28.65 -15.83
N ASP A 139 -25.85 -27.74 -15.85
CA ASP A 139 -26.38 -27.17 -17.09
C ASP A 139 -25.29 -26.36 -17.83
N PHE A 140 -24.47 -25.63 -17.07
CA PHE A 140 -23.36 -24.88 -17.63
C PHE A 140 -22.30 -25.79 -18.25
N ILE A 141 -21.88 -26.86 -17.56
CA ILE A 141 -20.96 -27.86 -18.10
C ILE A 141 -21.51 -28.51 -19.36
N GLN A 142 -22.81 -28.84 -19.38
CA GLN A 142 -23.46 -29.37 -20.58
C GLN A 142 -23.40 -28.37 -21.75
N SER A 143 -23.65 -27.09 -21.49
CA SER A 143 -23.51 -26.04 -22.52
C SER A 143 -22.07 -25.91 -23.06
N LEU A 144 -21.05 -26.14 -22.21
CA LEU A 144 -19.65 -26.14 -22.61
C LEU A 144 -19.30 -27.37 -23.46
N LYS A 145 -19.95 -28.53 -23.23
CA LYS A 145 -19.80 -29.73 -24.07
C LYS A 145 -20.42 -29.55 -25.46
N GLU A 146 -21.49 -28.78 -25.55
CA GLU A 146 -22.17 -28.48 -26.82
C GLU A 146 -21.47 -27.39 -27.63
N ASN A 147 -20.71 -26.51 -26.97
CA ASN A 147 -19.96 -25.45 -27.61
C ASN A 147 -18.72 -26.01 -28.36
N PRO A 148 -18.59 -25.77 -29.69
CA PRO A 148 -17.48 -26.27 -30.51
C PRO A 148 -16.07 -25.89 -30.00
N ILE A 149 -15.95 -24.74 -29.32
CA ILE A 149 -14.68 -24.21 -28.85
C ILE A 149 -14.20 -24.96 -27.60
N SER A 150 -15.12 -25.25 -26.66
CA SER A 150 -14.81 -25.89 -25.39
C SER A 150 -14.97 -27.42 -25.40
N ARG A 151 -15.73 -27.98 -26.35
CA ARG A 151 -16.01 -29.43 -26.45
C ARG A 151 -14.75 -30.30 -26.42
N LYS A 152 -13.66 -29.85 -27.05
CA LYS A 152 -12.37 -30.56 -27.11
C LYS A 152 -11.72 -30.86 -25.75
N PHE A 153 -12.16 -30.19 -24.67
CA PHE A 153 -11.63 -30.35 -23.32
C PHE A 153 -12.40 -31.39 -22.47
N PHE A 154 -13.47 -31.96 -23.00
CA PHE A 154 -14.31 -32.95 -22.32
C PHE A 154 -14.06 -34.35 -22.88
N LEU A 155 -14.32 -35.38 -22.07
CA LEU A 155 -14.40 -36.76 -22.55
C LEU A 155 -15.58 -36.87 -23.52
N ASN A 156 -15.37 -37.50 -24.68
CA ASN A 156 -16.41 -37.81 -25.66
C ASN A 156 -17.52 -38.67 -25.06
#